data_AF-A0A3E0PXE0-F1
#
_entry.id   AF-A0A3E0PXE0-F1
#
_cell.length_a   1.000
_cell.length_b   1.000
_cell.length_c   1.000
_cell.angle_alpha   90.00
_cell.angle_beta   90.00
_cell.angle_gamma   90.00
#
_symmetry.space_group_name_H-M   'P 1'
#
loop_
_entity.id
_entity.type
_entity.pdbx_description
1 polymer ?
#
loop_
_entity_poly.entity_id
_entity_poly.type
_entity_poly.pdbx_seq_one_letter_code
_entity_poly.pdbx_strand_id
1 'polypeptide(L)'
;MGMPDRAKERFDSAIRLSPDDLPTKIAATEFLLDVGDLESAQSLLPTDIDEQIHDSLYADRYWYVVARIAESRGQIADALNSLEKAIALRPDNESYLLMQASLLRRLGRREESKRAAEVAAELAATRARLFVLANEINRESPRSEHCSEIATLMERLGHSEQAADWRRVGEAISAASRQHVFP
;
A
#
# COMPACT_ATOMS: atom_id res chain seq x y z
N MET A 1 5.33 -28.43 18.04
CA MET A 1 5.51 -27.46 16.95
C MET A 1 4.70 -26.22 17.26
N GLY A 2 5.36 -25.06 17.25
CA GLY A 2 4.67 -23.78 17.31
C GLY A 2 4.00 -23.44 15.98
N MET A 3 3.14 -22.42 15.99
CA MET A 3 2.63 -21.80 14.76
C MET A 3 3.73 -21.35 13.79
N PRO A 4 4.89 -20.79 14.23
CA PRO A 4 5.92 -20.37 13.29
C PRO A 4 6.59 -21.54 12.56
N ASP A 5 6.80 -22.69 13.23
CA ASP A 5 7.42 -23.87 12.59
C ASP A 5 6.56 -24.39 11.44
N ARG A 6 5.24 -24.46 11.66
CA ARG A 6 4.28 -24.90 10.63
C ARG A 6 4.18 -23.93 9.45
N ALA A 7 4.33 -22.63 9.70
CA ALA A 7 4.33 -21.62 8.65
C ALA A 7 5.59 -21.76 7.78
N LYS A 8 6.77 -21.96 8.38
CA LYS A 8 8.02 -22.24 7.65
C LYS A 8 7.89 -23.48 6.76
N GLU A 9 7.42 -24.60 7.32
CA GLU A 9 7.23 -25.85 6.54
C GLU A 9 6.32 -25.67 5.31
N ARG A 10 5.28 -24.84 5.44
CA ARG A 10 4.38 -24.51 4.33
C ARG A 10 5.05 -23.65 3.27
N PHE A 11 5.79 -22.62 3.68
CA PHE A 11 6.56 -21.81 2.75
C PHE A 11 7.63 -22.64 2.02
N ASP A 12 8.38 -23.47 2.75
CA ASP A 12 9.38 -24.38 2.16
C ASP A 12 8.75 -25.30 1.10
N SER A 13 7.56 -25.82 1.40
CA SER A 13 6.81 -26.65 0.44
C SER A 13 6.36 -25.85 -0.78
N ALA A 14 5.84 -24.64 -0.59
CA ALA A 14 5.39 -23.79 -1.68
C ALA A 14 6.56 -23.35 -2.59
N ILE A 15 7.69 -22.95 -2.00
CA ILE A 15 8.91 -22.56 -2.72
C ILE A 15 9.48 -23.76 -3.49
N ARG A 16 9.45 -24.97 -2.94
CA ARG A 16 9.85 -26.18 -3.69
C ARG A 16 8.99 -26.46 -4.92
N LEU A 17 7.68 -26.18 -4.83
CA LEU A 17 6.74 -26.41 -5.93
C LEU A 17 6.89 -25.36 -7.04
N SER A 18 7.13 -24.10 -6.66
CA SER A 18 7.32 -22.99 -7.59
C SER A 18 8.53 -22.14 -7.17
N PRO A 19 9.77 -22.57 -7.52
CA PRO A 19 10.99 -21.90 -7.08
C PRO A 19 11.14 -20.47 -7.56
N ASP A 20 10.43 -20.06 -8.60
CA ASP A 20 10.51 -18.71 -9.19
C ASP A 20 9.29 -17.83 -8.84
N ASP A 21 8.39 -18.32 -7.97
CA ASP A 21 7.21 -17.56 -7.56
C ASP A 21 7.59 -16.43 -6.59
N LEU A 22 7.83 -15.24 -7.16
CA LEU A 22 8.17 -14.03 -6.42
C LEU A 22 7.14 -13.67 -5.32
N PRO A 23 5.81 -13.77 -5.53
CA PRO A 23 4.82 -13.51 -4.48
C PRO A 23 4.99 -14.43 -3.26
N THR A 24 5.19 -15.73 -3.45
CA THR A 24 5.45 -16.67 -2.34
C THR A 24 6.74 -16.32 -1.63
N LYS A 25 7.82 -16.01 -2.37
CA LYS A 25 9.09 -15.58 -1.77
C LYS A 25 8.93 -14.31 -0.93
N ILE A 26 8.26 -13.28 -1.44
CA ILE A 26 7.98 -12.04 -0.71
C ILE A 26 7.21 -12.33 0.58
N ALA A 27 6.12 -13.10 0.50
CA ALA A 27 5.30 -13.43 1.66
C ALA A 27 6.06 -14.23 2.72
N ALA A 28 6.87 -15.19 2.29
CA ALA A 28 7.73 -15.96 3.17
C ALA A 28 8.81 -15.07 3.81
N THR A 29 9.45 -14.18 3.06
CA THR A 29 10.45 -13.24 3.59
C THR A 29 9.85 -12.29 4.62
N GLU A 30 8.66 -11.73 4.38
CA GLU A 30 7.95 -10.91 5.36
C GLU A 30 7.69 -11.66 6.66
N PHE A 31 7.18 -12.89 6.54
CA PHE A 31 6.94 -13.74 7.71
C PHE A 31 8.24 -14.03 8.47
N LEU A 32 9.34 -14.33 7.76
CA LEU A 32 10.65 -14.58 8.36
C LEU A 32 11.19 -13.34 9.10
N LEU A 33 11.00 -12.15 8.54
CA LEU A 33 11.34 -10.89 9.20
C LEU A 33 10.49 -10.66 10.47
N ASP A 34 9.19 -10.98 10.43
CA ASP A 34 8.28 -10.81 11.57
C ASP A 34 8.63 -11.74 12.74
N VAL A 35 9.14 -12.95 12.45
CA VAL A 35 9.62 -13.90 13.47
C VAL A 35 11.10 -13.71 13.84
N GLY A 36 11.77 -12.71 13.26
CA GLY A 36 13.17 -12.38 13.56
C GLY A 36 14.21 -13.29 12.91
N ASP A 37 13.82 -14.14 11.97
CA ASP A 37 14.71 -15.03 11.21
C ASP A 37 15.30 -14.30 10.00
N LEU A 38 16.20 -13.37 10.30
CA LEU A 38 16.81 -12.49 9.32
C LEU A 38 17.72 -13.26 8.34
N GLU A 39 18.39 -14.32 8.79
CA GLU A 39 19.26 -15.13 7.91
C GLU A 39 18.45 -15.79 6.79
N SER A 40 17.36 -16.47 7.14
CA SER A 40 16.49 -17.13 6.16
C SER A 40 15.83 -16.11 5.23
N ALA A 41 15.35 -14.99 5.77
CA ALA A 41 14.73 -13.90 5.01
C ALA A 41 15.64 -13.38 3.88
N GLN A 42 16.93 -13.21 4.17
CA GLN A 42 17.91 -12.70 3.22
C GLN A 42 18.22 -13.67 2.10
N SER A 43 18.22 -14.97 2.38
CA SER A 43 18.54 -16.01 1.40
C SER A 43 17.45 -16.20 0.34
N LEU A 44 16.23 -15.75 0.64
CA LEU A 44 15.06 -16.10 -0.15
C LEU A 44 14.78 -15.15 -1.32
N LEU A 45 15.16 -13.88 -1.19
CA LEU A 45 14.99 -12.90 -2.27
C LEU A 45 16.19 -12.92 -3.22
N PRO A 46 15.96 -12.88 -4.54
CA PRO A 46 17.06 -12.76 -5.50
C PRO A 46 17.80 -11.44 -5.28
N THR A 47 19.13 -11.51 -5.31
CA THR A 47 20.03 -10.33 -5.25
C THR A 47 20.18 -9.67 -6.62
N ASP A 48 19.98 -10.44 -7.69
CA ASP A 48 20.03 -9.96 -9.06
C ASP A 48 18.62 -9.61 -9.51
N ILE A 49 18.27 -8.35 -9.30
CA ILE A 49 16.97 -7.79 -9.70
C ILE A 49 17.09 -7.38 -11.16
N ASP A 50 16.41 -8.11 -12.04
CA ASP A 50 16.29 -7.74 -13.45
C ASP A 50 15.09 -6.78 -13.67
N GLU A 51 15.02 -6.15 -14.84
CA GLU A 51 13.91 -5.32 -15.33
C GLU A 51 12.54 -5.98 -15.12
N GLN A 52 12.47 -7.31 -15.13
CA GLN A 52 11.24 -8.08 -14.90
C GLN A 52 10.53 -7.78 -13.58
N ILE A 53 11.24 -7.34 -12.54
CA ILE A 53 10.58 -7.01 -11.26
C ILE A 53 9.85 -5.67 -11.38
N HIS A 54 10.26 -4.75 -12.25
CA HIS A 54 9.67 -3.42 -12.36
C HIS A 54 8.21 -3.46 -12.84
N ASP A 55 7.89 -4.37 -13.77
CA ASP A 55 6.54 -4.54 -14.33
C ASP A 55 5.67 -5.52 -13.52
N SER A 56 6.19 -6.07 -12.42
CA SER A 56 5.46 -7.02 -11.59
C SER A 56 4.42 -6.32 -10.71
N LEU A 57 3.23 -6.91 -10.58
CA LEU A 57 2.19 -6.48 -9.63
C LEU A 57 2.70 -6.43 -8.16
N TYR A 58 3.82 -7.09 -7.87
CA TYR A 58 4.42 -7.19 -6.54
C TYR A 58 5.73 -6.41 -6.40
N ALA A 59 6.07 -5.58 -7.39
CA ALA A 59 7.30 -4.78 -7.43
C ALA A 59 7.44 -3.89 -6.19
N ASP A 60 6.35 -3.21 -5.79
CA ASP A 60 6.36 -2.31 -4.64
C ASP A 60 6.63 -3.07 -3.34
N ARG A 61 5.98 -4.22 -3.17
CA ARG A 61 6.11 -5.08 -2.00
C ARG A 61 7.49 -5.73 -1.94
N TYR A 62 8.07 -6.11 -3.08
CA TYR A 62 9.44 -6.56 -3.17
C TYR A 62 10.42 -5.50 -2.61
N TRP A 63 10.35 -4.27 -3.13
CA TRP A 63 11.22 -3.18 -2.68
C TRP A 63 11.02 -2.83 -1.21
N TYR A 64 9.79 -2.91 -0.71
CA TYR A 64 9.49 -2.76 0.71
C TYR A 64 10.19 -3.82 1.57
N VAL A 65 10.15 -5.10 1.17
CA VAL A 65 10.83 -6.17 1.91
C VAL A 65 12.35 -6.02 1.87
N VAL A 66 12.91 -5.62 0.73
CA VAL A 66 14.35 -5.28 0.63
C VAL A 66 14.70 -4.16 1.60
N ALA A 67 13.86 -3.13 1.70
CA ALA A 67 14.04 -2.05 2.67
C ALA A 67 14.02 -2.56 4.12
N ARG A 68 13.10 -3.47 4.46
CA ARG A 68 13.03 -4.08 5.80
C ARG A 68 14.26 -4.92 6.14
N ILE A 69 14.79 -5.68 5.17
CA ILE A 69 16.04 -6.42 5.33
C ILE A 69 17.19 -5.44 5.61
N ALA A 70 17.35 -4.39 4.79
CA ALA A 70 18.39 -3.39 5.00
C ALA A 70 18.24 -2.67 6.36
N GLU A 71 17.01 -2.35 6.77
CA GLU A 71 16.73 -1.75 8.07
C GLU A 71 17.19 -2.65 9.23
N SER A 72 16.86 -3.94 9.16
CA SER A 72 17.23 -4.93 10.18
C SER A 72 18.75 -5.15 10.27
N ARG A 73 19.49 -4.91 9.18
CA ARG A 73 20.96 -4.88 9.14
C ARG A 73 21.57 -3.57 9.64
N GLY A 74 20.76 -2.58 9.99
CA GLY A 74 21.23 -1.24 10.36
C GLY A 74 21.66 -0.38 9.17
N GLN A 75 21.43 -0.82 7.93
CA GLN A 75 21.77 -0.12 6.70
C GLN A 75 20.68 0.90 6.34
N ILE A 76 20.59 1.98 7.13
CA ILE A 76 19.43 2.88 7.11
C ILE A 76 19.31 3.67 5.81
N ALA A 77 20.44 4.04 5.21
CA ALA A 77 20.45 4.72 3.90
C ALA A 77 19.96 3.78 2.78
N ASP A 78 20.43 2.53 2.77
CA ASP A 78 20.01 1.53 1.77
C ASP A 78 18.53 1.18 1.93
N ALA A 79 18.07 1.05 3.19
CA ALA A 79 16.66 0.85 3.50
C ALA A 79 15.79 1.97 2.92
N LEU A 80 16.22 3.22 3.08
CA LEU A 80 15.49 4.36 2.55
C LEU A 80 15.46 4.36 1.02
N ASN A 81 16.58 4.06 0.36
CA ASN A 81 16.65 3.98 -1.11
C ASN A 81 15.73 2.89 -1.69
N SER A 82 15.70 1.70 -1.09
CA SER A 82 14.77 0.65 -1.49
C SER A 82 13.32 1.04 -1.22
N LEU A 83 13.05 1.70 -0.08
CA LEU A 83 11.71 2.14 0.26
C LEU A 83 11.20 3.25 -0.68
N GLU A 84 12.06 4.14 -1.14
CA GLU A 84 11.72 5.17 -2.13
C GLU A 84 11.23 4.53 -3.44
N LYS A 85 11.81 3.40 -3.86
CA LYS A 85 11.31 2.63 -5.02
C LYS A 85 9.93 2.03 -4.76
N ALA A 86 9.68 1.51 -3.56
CA ALA A 86 8.37 0.99 -3.17
C ALA A 86 7.30 2.09 -3.19
N ILE A 87 7.62 3.27 -2.64
CA ILE A 87 6.73 4.45 -2.60
C ILE A 87 6.48 4.99 -4.02
N ALA A 88 7.49 5.01 -4.90
CA ALA A 88 7.31 5.44 -6.27
C ALA A 88 6.29 4.58 -7.04
N LEU A 89 6.26 3.27 -6.75
CA LEU A 89 5.33 2.32 -7.35
C LEU A 89 3.94 2.35 -6.69
N ARG A 90 3.88 2.55 -5.37
CA ARG A 90 2.62 2.63 -4.61
C ARG A 90 2.67 3.78 -3.59
N PRO A 91 2.39 5.03 -4.03
CA PRO A 91 2.52 6.22 -3.18
C PRO A 91 1.43 6.34 -2.12
N ASP A 92 0.32 5.63 -2.27
CA ASP A 92 -0.83 5.62 -1.35
C ASP A 92 -0.70 4.57 -0.23
N ASN A 93 0.44 3.85 -0.15
CA ASN A 93 0.66 2.85 0.89
C ASN A 93 1.16 3.48 2.20
N GLU A 94 0.24 3.58 3.16
CA GLU A 94 0.47 4.13 4.50
C GLU A 94 1.63 3.44 5.22
N SER A 95 1.80 2.12 5.07
CA SER A 95 2.88 1.37 5.74
C SER A 95 4.25 1.77 5.23
N TYR A 96 4.36 2.09 3.93
CA TYR A 96 5.62 2.51 3.33
C TYR A 96 6.00 3.91 3.81
N LEU A 97 5.04 4.83 3.85
CA LEU A 97 5.23 6.19 4.35
C LEU A 97 5.58 6.22 5.85
N LEU A 98 4.97 5.37 6.66
CA LEU A 98 5.30 5.25 8.09
C LEU A 98 6.71 4.70 8.30
N MET A 99 7.12 3.71 7.52
CA MET A 99 8.50 3.23 7.54
C MET A 99 9.46 4.35 7.12
N GLN A 100 9.12 5.13 6.09
CA GLN A 100 9.93 6.25 5.61
C GLN A 100 10.10 7.29 6.72
N ALA A 101 9.01 7.67 7.38
CA ALA A 101 9.03 8.57 8.52
C ALA A 101 9.94 8.04 9.65
N SER A 102 9.88 6.74 9.94
CA SER A 102 10.75 6.11 10.94
C SER A 102 12.23 6.17 10.57
N LEU A 103 12.58 5.78 9.33
CA LEU A 103 13.96 5.80 8.83
C LEU A 103 14.53 7.22 8.77
N LEU A 104 13.76 8.19 8.27
CA LEU A 104 14.15 9.60 8.22
C LEU A 104 14.40 10.17 9.62
N ARG A 105 13.60 9.79 10.61
CA ARG A 105 13.81 10.19 12.00
C ARG A 105 15.14 9.65 12.54
N ARG A 106 15.49 8.40 12.24
CA ARG A 106 16.75 7.76 12.63
C ARG A 106 17.96 8.42 11.99
N LEU A 107 17.81 8.97 10.79
CA LEU A 107 18.83 9.76 10.08
C LEU A 107 18.88 11.23 10.52
N GLY A 108 18.05 11.67 11.47
CA GLY A 108 17.99 13.07 11.91
C GLY A 108 17.24 14.02 10.96
N ARG A 109 16.65 13.51 9.87
CA ARG A 109 15.87 14.25 8.87
C ARG A 109 14.44 14.50 9.37
N ARG A 110 14.31 15.30 10.44
CA ARG A 110 13.05 15.48 11.19
C ARG A 110 11.90 16.07 10.38
N GLU A 111 12.15 17.10 9.57
CA GLU A 111 11.09 17.75 8.77
C GLU A 111 10.56 16.83 7.67
N GLU A 112 11.42 16.01 7.07
CA GLU A 112 11.00 15.01 6.07
C GLU A 112 10.24 13.87 6.72
N SER A 113 10.70 13.42 7.90
CA SER A 113 10.00 12.42 8.70
C SER A 113 8.57 12.87 9.05
N LYS A 114 8.43 14.12 9.49
CA LYS A 114 7.14 14.72 9.82
C LYS A 114 6.21 14.75 8.61
N ARG A 115 6.71 15.23 7.46
CA ARG A 115 5.94 15.26 6.21
C ARG A 115 5.46 13.86 5.78
N ALA A 116 6.33 12.86 5.83
CA ALA A 116 5.95 11.49 5.49
C ALA A 116 4.84 10.94 6.42
N ALA A 117 4.93 11.22 7.72
CA ALA A 117 3.90 10.84 8.69
C ALA A 117 2.57 11.59 8.48
N GLU A 118 2.62 12.87 8.12
CA GLU A 118 1.43 13.68 7.79
C GLU A 118 0.70 13.11 6.56
N VAL A 119 1.44 12.79 5.49
CA VAL A 119 0.85 12.16 4.29
C VAL A 119 0.20 10.82 4.63
N ALA A 120 0.86 9.97 5.43
CA ALA A 120 0.28 8.69 5.87
C ALA A 120 -1.02 8.90 6.66
N ALA A 121 -1.04 9.86 7.58
CA ALA A 121 -2.23 10.17 8.38
C ALA A 121 -3.38 10.73 7.52
N GLU A 122 -3.07 11.56 6.53
CA GLU A 122 -4.06 12.08 5.59
C GLU A 122 -4.68 10.98 4.72
N LEU A 123 -3.87 10.01 4.26
CA LEU A 123 -4.37 8.85 3.51
C LEU A 123 -5.29 7.99 4.37
N ALA A 124 -4.89 7.70 5.61
CA ALA A 124 -5.72 6.96 6.57
C ALA A 124 -7.06 7.66 6.81
N ALA A 125 -7.04 8.97 7.05
CA ALA A 125 -8.24 9.78 7.24
C ALA A 125 -9.14 9.80 5.98
N THR A 126 -8.52 9.89 4.80
CA THR A 126 -9.23 9.84 3.50
C THR A 126 -9.95 8.51 3.32
N ARG A 127 -9.26 7.39 3.60
CA ARG A 127 -9.83 6.03 3.51
C ARG A 127 -10.96 5.82 4.52
N ALA A 128 -10.79 6.31 5.75
CA ALA A 128 -11.82 6.26 6.78
C ALA A 128 -13.07 7.06 6.38
N ARG A 129 -12.90 8.28 5.84
CA ARG A 129 -14.03 9.09 5.36
C ARG A 129 -14.76 8.41 4.20
N LEU A 130 -14.01 7.83 3.26
CA LEU A 130 -14.59 7.09 2.14
C LEU A 130 -15.44 5.90 2.62
N PHE A 131 -14.96 5.14 3.61
CA PHE A 131 -15.71 4.05 4.21
C PHE A 131 -17.02 4.52 4.87
N VAL A 132 -16.97 5.62 5.63
CA VAL A 132 -18.18 6.20 6.26
C VAL A 132 -19.20 6.60 5.18
N LEU A 133 -18.75 7.32 4.15
CA LEU A 133 -19.61 7.81 3.08
C LEU A 133 -20.22 6.66 2.25
N ALA A 134 -19.48 5.59 2.01
CA ALA A 134 -20.00 4.39 1.36
C ALA A 134 -21.11 3.72 2.19
N ASN A 135 -20.98 3.70 3.52
CA ASN A 135 -22.04 3.18 4.40
C ASN A 135 -23.27 4.09 4.44
N GLU A 136 -23.09 5.41 4.40
CA GLU A 136 -24.18 6.39 4.31
C GLU A 136 -25.01 6.15 3.03
N ILE A 137 -24.37 6.01 1.87
CA ILE A 137 -25.04 5.70 0.58
C ILE A 137 -25.69 4.30 0.57
N ASN A 138 -25.19 3.34 1.33
CA ASN A 138 -25.87 2.04 1.42
C ASN A 138 -27.15 2.12 2.25
N ARG A 139 -27.27 3.09 3.16
CA ARG A 139 -28.43 3.28 4.04
C ARG A 139 -29.46 4.24 3.46
N GLU A 140 -29.03 5.20 2.65
CA GLU A 140 -29.86 6.23 2.02
C GLU A 140 -29.70 6.22 0.50
N SER A 141 -30.60 6.85 -0.26
CA SER A 141 -30.34 7.03 -1.69
C SER A 141 -29.14 7.96 -1.94
N PRO A 142 -28.24 7.65 -2.88
CA PRO A 142 -27.10 8.51 -3.19
C PRO A 142 -27.57 9.90 -3.66
N ARG A 143 -26.88 10.94 -3.17
CA ARG A 143 -27.08 12.33 -3.58
C ARG A 143 -25.87 12.79 -4.38
N SER A 144 -26.03 13.83 -5.20
CA SER A 144 -24.90 14.32 -6.02
C SER A 144 -23.73 14.84 -5.17
N GLU A 145 -23.99 15.36 -3.96
CA GLU A 145 -22.91 15.75 -3.05
C GLU A 145 -22.09 14.53 -2.59
N HIS A 146 -22.75 13.44 -2.20
CA HIS A 146 -22.07 12.21 -1.80
C HIS A 146 -21.19 11.67 -2.93
N CYS A 147 -21.71 11.61 -4.15
CA CYS A 147 -20.94 11.15 -5.31
C CYS A 147 -19.73 12.04 -5.62
N SER A 148 -19.90 13.36 -5.53
CA SER A 148 -18.81 14.32 -5.69
C SER A 148 -17.71 14.13 -4.64
N GLU A 149 -18.10 13.95 -3.38
CA GLU A 149 -17.14 13.73 -2.29
C GLU A 149 -16.41 12.39 -2.43
N ILE A 150 -17.11 11.30 -2.77
CA ILE A 150 -16.46 10.01 -3.06
C ILE A 150 -15.43 10.17 -4.18
N ALA A 151 -15.79 10.87 -5.26
CA ALA A 151 -14.86 11.10 -6.36
C ALA A 151 -13.59 11.84 -5.91
N THR A 152 -13.73 12.88 -5.09
CA THR A 152 -12.56 13.59 -4.53
C THR A 152 -11.71 12.69 -3.65
N LEU A 153 -12.32 11.87 -2.79
CA LEU A 153 -11.59 10.96 -1.91
C LEU A 153 -10.86 9.87 -2.69
N MET A 154 -11.49 9.31 -3.73
CA MET A 154 -10.87 8.30 -4.60
C MET A 154 -9.69 8.88 -5.38
N GLU A 155 -9.80 10.12 -5.88
CA GLU A 155 -8.70 10.79 -6.56
C GLU A 155 -7.49 10.96 -5.63
N ARG A 156 -7.72 11.35 -4.36
CA ARG A 156 -6.66 11.47 -3.35
C ARG A 156 -5.98 10.14 -3.02
N LEU A 157 -6.68 9.02 -3.21
CA LEU A 157 -6.15 7.66 -3.05
C LEU A 157 -5.51 7.13 -4.35
N GLY A 158 -5.44 7.92 -5.43
CA GLY A 158 -4.88 7.48 -6.71
C GLY A 158 -5.83 6.61 -7.56
N HIS A 159 -7.11 6.52 -7.18
CA HIS A 159 -8.15 5.76 -7.87
C HIS A 159 -8.90 6.65 -8.88
N SER A 160 -8.17 7.24 -9.84
CA SER A 160 -8.70 8.26 -10.77
C SER A 160 -9.82 7.75 -11.68
N GLU A 161 -9.79 6.47 -12.08
CA GLU A 161 -10.84 5.87 -12.90
C GLU A 161 -12.16 5.77 -12.12
N GLN A 162 -12.10 5.20 -10.90
CA GLN A 162 -13.26 5.11 -10.03
C GLN A 162 -13.76 6.50 -9.62
N ALA A 163 -12.85 7.45 -9.40
CA ALA A 163 -13.20 8.84 -9.16
C ALA A 163 -14.03 9.43 -10.33
N ALA A 164 -13.63 9.17 -11.58
CA ALA A 164 -14.37 9.61 -12.76
C ALA A 164 -15.76 8.94 -12.87
N ASP A 165 -15.88 7.66 -12.53
CA ASP A 165 -17.18 6.98 -12.47
C ASP A 165 -18.13 7.67 -11.48
N TRP A 166 -17.65 7.97 -10.27
CA TRP A 166 -18.47 8.64 -9.25
C TRP A 166 -18.87 10.07 -9.64
N ARG A 167 -18.02 10.81 -10.35
CA ARG A 167 -18.41 12.12 -10.92
C ARG A 167 -19.59 11.98 -11.88
N ARG A 168 -19.52 11.01 -12.81
CA ARG A 168 -20.58 10.74 -13.78
C ARG A 168 -21.91 10.39 -13.11
N VAL A 169 -21.87 9.57 -12.06
CA VAL A 169 -23.07 9.23 -11.27
C VAL A 169 -23.66 10.49 -10.60
N GLY A 170 -22.81 11.31 -9.98
CA GLY A 170 -23.25 12.55 -9.33
C GLY A 170 -23.90 13.55 -10.29
N GLU A 171 -23.32 13.70 -11.49
CA GLU A 171 -23.87 14.55 -12.56
C GLU A 171 -25.25 14.06 -13.01
N ALA A 172 -25.43 12.75 -13.20
CA ALA A 172 -26.70 12.15 -13.58
C ALA A 172 -27.80 12.41 -12.53
N ILE A 173 -27.47 12.23 -11.24
CA ILE A 173 -28.39 12.52 -10.11
C ILE A 173 -28.78 14.00 -10.10
N SER A 174 -27.81 14.91 -10.28
CA SER A 174 -28.05 16.35 -10.33
C SER A 174 -28.92 16.77 -11.51
N ALA A 175 -28.75 16.15 -12.68
CA ALA A 175 -29.53 16.43 -13.88
C ALA A 175 -30.99 15.96 -13.72
N ALA A 176 -31.21 14.75 -13.22
CA ALA A 176 -32.55 14.20 -12.96
C ALA A 176 -33.33 15.07 -11.96
N SER A 177 -32.65 15.55 -10.91
CA SER A 177 -33.26 16.42 -9.90
C SER A 177 -33.70 17.78 -10.48
N ARG A 178 -32.99 18.31 -11.49
CA ARG A 178 -33.35 19.57 -12.16
C ARG A 178 -34.54 19.43 -13.11
N GLN A 179 -34.73 18.27 -13.72
CA GLN A 179 -35.85 18.02 -14.64
C GLN A 179 -37.20 17.90 -13.93
N HIS A 180 -37.22 17.57 -12.63
CA HIS A 180 -38.44 17.48 -11.83
C HIS A 180 -38.88 18.81 -11.18
N VAL A 181 -38.13 19.91 -11.38
CA VAL A 181 -38.39 21.21 -10.73
C VAL A 181 -39.12 22.21 -11.66
N PHE A 182 -39.36 21.88 -12.93
CA PHE A 182 -40.13 22.73 -13.85
C PHE A 182 -41.53 22.14 -14.14
N PRO A 183 -42.62 22.90 -13.87
CA PRO A 183 -43.99 22.53 -14.26
C PRO A 183 -44.26 22.73 -15.76
#